data_AF-A0AA94JMS5-F1
#
_entry.id   AF-A0AA94JMS5-F1
#
_cell.length_a   1.000
_cell.length_b   1.000
_cell.length_c   1.000
_cell.angle_alpha   90.00
_cell.angle_beta   90.00
_cell.angle_gamma   90.00
#
_symmetry.space_group_name_H-M   'P 1'
#
loop_
_entity.id
_entity.type
_entity.pdbx_description
1 polymer ?
#
loop_
_entity_poly.entity_id
_entity_poly.type
_entity_poly.pdbx_seq_one_letter_code
_entity_poly.pdbx_strand_id
1 'polypeptide(L)'
;MYRTLGSIFIIVSALISYLDKYVMVYNINFNDNCGYNNSADLVWATSIIIAPLLLIVGANMKPYKISYIFPVYTYATYLFWVFKEDKTDYGWSKIYAIFITLLFIVFMIGISKIKEKERVEKEKIKKKIIFLEKMLDLSYIVINKY
;
A
#
# COMPACT_ATOMS: atom_id res chain seq x y z
N MET A 1 -14.22 9.02 -7.56
CA MET A 1 -14.88 7.71 -7.67
C MET A 1 -13.91 6.55 -7.90
N TYR A 2 -13.04 6.57 -8.93
CA TYR A 2 -12.05 5.49 -9.13
C TYR A 2 -11.06 5.32 -7.97
N ARG A 3 -10.59 6.42 -7.38
CA ARG A 3 -9.65 6.39 -6.24
C ARG A 3 -10.27 5.80 -4.97
N THR A 4 -11.54 6.10 -4.70
CA THR A 4 -12.28 5.56 -3.54
C THR A 4 -12.54 4.07 -3.71
N LEU A 5 -12.97 3.64 -4.90
CA LEU A 5 -13.15 2.23 -5.22
C LEU A 5 -11.83 1.44 -5.09
N GLY A 6 -10.73 1.96 -5.64
CA GLY A 6 -9.42 1.33 -5.48
C GLY A 6 -9.02 1.17 -4.01
N SER A 7 -9.29 2.20 -3.18
CA SER A 7 -9.00 2.12 -1.75
C SER A 7 -9.87 1.09 -1.03
N ILE A 8 -11.13 0.93 -1.43
CA ILE A 8 -12.00 -0.13 -0.92
C ILE A 8 -11.41 -1.50 -1.27
N PHE A 9 -11.02 -1.73 -2.54
CA PHE A 9 -10.38 -2.98 -2.95
C PHE A 9 -9.13 -3.31 -2.13
N ILE A 10 -8.28 -2.31 -1.87
CA ILE A 10 -7.10 -2.49 -1.02
C ILE A 10 -7.48 -2.84 0.41
N ILE A 11 -8.44 -2.14 1.01
CA ILE A 11 -8.86 -2.42 2.39
C ILE A 11 -9.49 -3.82 2.47
N VAL A 12 -10.36 -4.18 1.53
CA VAL A 12 -11.00 -5.50 1.46
C VAL A 12 -9.95 -6.60 1.28
N SER A 13 -8.89 -6.36 0.50
CA SER A 13 -7.79 -7.33 0.36
C SER A 13 -7.10 -7.67 1.69
N ALA A 14 -7.03 -6.72 2.61
CA ALA A 14 -6.47 -6.94 3.94
C ALA A 14 -7.50 -7.60 4.87
N LEU A 15 -8.77 -7.22 4.78
CA LEU A 15 -9.81 -7.77 5.65
C LEU A 15 -10.15 -9.22 5.33
N ILE A 16 -10.11 -9.61 4.05
CA ILE A 16 -10.42 -10.99 3.62
C ILE A 16 -9.49 -12.01 4.29
N SER A 17 -8.25 -11.59 4.57
CA SER A 17 -7.21 -12.36 5.24
C SER A 17 -7.54 -12.74 6.70
N TYR A 18 -8.63 -12.22 7.26
CA TYR A 18 -9.12 -12.53 8.60
C TYR A 18 -10.45 -13.30 8.61
N LEU A 19 -10.99 -13.70 7.45
CA LEU A 19 -12.26 -14.43 7.35
C LEU A 19 -12.23 -15.81 8.03
N ASP A 20 -11.07 -16.47 8.04
CA ASP A 20 -10.82 -17.72 8.76
C ASP A 20 -11.21 -17.61 10.24
N LYS A 21 -10.90 -16.48 10.87
CA LYS A 21 -11.25 -16.22 12.28
C LYS A 21 -12.73 -16.06 12.48
N TYR A 22 -13.44 -15.44 11.53
CA TYR A 22 -14.90 -15.34 11.60
C TYR A 22 -15.53 -16.73 11.53
N VAL A 23 -15.02 -17.61 10.67
CA VAL A 23 -15.45 -19.01 10.56
C VAL A 23 -15.24 -19.75 11.87
N MET A 24 -14.07 -19.58 12.52
CA MET A 24 -13.79 -20.17 13.83
C MET A 24 -14.72 -19.62 14.94
N VAL A 25 -14.91 -18.30 15.01
CA VAL A 25 -15.72 -17.67 16.08
C VAL A 25 -17.18 -18.07 16.01
N TYR A 26 -17.73 -18.20 14.80
CA TYR A 26 -19.12 -18.61 14.58
C TYR A 26 -19.29 -20.13 14.42
N ASN A 27 -18.22 -20.92 14.58
CA ASN A 27 -18.23 -22.38 14.39
C ASN A 27 -18.90 -22.82 13.07
N ILE A 28 -18.59 -22.10 11.99
CA ILE A 28 -19.13 -22.42 10.66
C ILE A 28 -18.38 -23.64 10.13
N ASN A 29 -19.12 -24.74 9.91
CA ASN A 29 -18.59 -25.95 9.30
C ASN A 29 -19.21 -26.14 7.92
N PHE A 30 -18.38 -26.24 6.90
CA PHE A 30 -18.78 -26.65 5.57
C PHE A 30 -18.90 -28.18 5.51
N ASN A 31 -19.81 -28.66 4.66
CA ASN A 31 -20.02 -30.09 4.45
C ASN A 31 -18.84 -30.76 3.74
N ASP A 32 -18.09 -30.00 2.94
CA ASP A 32 -16.88 -30.45 2.26
C ASP A 32 -15.76 -29.43 2.46
N ASN A 33 -14.64 -29.88 3.00
CA ASN A 33 -13.46 -29.06 3.28
C ASN A 33 -12.38 -29.22 2.20
N CYS A 34 -12.65 -29.90 1.08
CA CYS A 34 -11.71 -30.02 -0.05
C CYS A 34 -10.31 -30.52 0.34
N GLY A 35 -10.23 -31.42 1.34
CA GLY A 35 -8.96 -31.96 1.86
C GLY A 35 -8.28 -31.16 2.97
N TYR A 36 -8.86 -30.05 3.42
CA TYR A 36 -8.39 -29.30 4.59
C TYR A 36 -8.96 -29.88 5.90
N ASN A 37 -8.21 -29.75 7.00
CA ASN A 37 -8.56 -30.33 8.30
C ASN A 37 -9.84 -29.72 8.89
N ASN A 38 -10.07 -28.43 8.66
CA ASN A 38 -11.26 -27.72 9.09
C ASN A 38 -11.67 -26.66 8.05
N SER A 39 -12.88 -26.13 8.19
CA SER A 39 -13.43 -25.11 7.29
C SER A 39 -12.70 -23.76 7.36
N ALA A 40 -12.08 -23.46 8.51
CA ALA A 40 -11.31 -22.23 8.70
C ALA A 40 -10.00 -22.26 7.91
N ASP A 41 -9.32 -23.40 7.84
CA ASP A 41 -8.07 -23.62 7.09
C ASP A 41 -8.32 -23.47 5.60
N LEU A 42 -9.45 -23.98 5.09
CA LEU A 42 -9.89 -23.77 3.71
C LEU A 42 -10.10 -22.28 3.42
N VAL A 43 -10.80 -21.57 4.31
CA VAL A 43 -11.06 -20.13 4.15
C VAL A 43 -9.78 -19.31 4.27
N TRP A 44 -8.86 -19.70 5.14
CA TRP A 44 -7.54 -19.10 5.26
C TRP A 44 -6.74 -19.26 3.96
N ALA A 45 -6.65 -20.49 3.44
CA ALA A 45 -5.91 -20.80 2.23
C ALA A 45 -6.47 -20.05 1.00
N THR A 46 -7.80 -20.01 0.85
CA THR A 46 -8.45 -19.25 -0.23
C THR A 46 -8.24 -17.75 -0.07
N SER A 47 -8.26 -17.23 1.16
CA SER A 47 -8.05 -15.80 1.44
C SER A 47 -6.65 -15.33 1.08
N ILE A 48 -5.61 -16.14 1.34
CA ILE A 48 -4.22 -15.83 0.96
C ILE A 48 -4.02 -15.75 -0.56
N ILE A 49 -4.83 -16.46 -1.34
CA ILE A 49 -4.79 -16.42 -2.82
C ILE A 49 -5.58 -15.21 -3.35
N ILE A 50 -6.76 -14.94 -2.79
CA ILE A 50 -7.66 -13.88 -3.27
C ILE A 50 -7.16 -12.48 -2.86
N ALA A 51 -6.57 -12.34 -1.68
CA ALA A 51 -6.03 -11.07 -1.17
C ALA A 51 -5.05 -10.38 -2.14
N PRO A 52 -3.97 -11.01 -2.65
CA PRO A 52 -3.04 -10.35 -3.57
C PRO A 52 -3.70 -9.96 -4.90
N LEU A 53 -4.67 -10.74 -5.39
CA LEU A 53 -5.42 -10.41 -6.61
C LEU A 53 -6.23 -9.12 -6.43
N LEU A 54 -6.96 -9.00 -5.32
CA LEU A 54 -7.71 -7.78 -4.97
C LEU A 54 -6.79 -6.58 -4.79
N LEU A 55 -5.61 -6.79 -4.20
CA LEU A 55 -4.61 -5.74 -4.00
C LEU A 55 -4.10 -5.20 -5.34
N ILE A 56 -3.77 -6.07 -6.31
CA ILE A 56 -3.31 -5.67 -7.65
C ILE A 56 -4.39 -4.88 -8.38
N VAL A 57 -5.64 -5.37 -8.36
CA VAL A 57 -6.78 -4.67 -8.97
C VAL A 57 -6.96 -3.28 -8.35
N GLY A 58 -6.96 -3.20 -7.02
CA GLY A 58 -7.09 -1.94 -6.29
C GLY A 58 -5.94 -0.96 -6.56
N ALA A 59 -4.70 -1.45 -6.62
CA ALA A 59 -3.51 -0.64 -6.86
C ALA A 59 -3.53 0.07 -8.23
N ASN A 60 -4.05 -0.59 -9.26
CA ASN A 60 -4.18 -0.02 -10.61
C ASN A 60 -5.14 1.19 -10.67
N MET A 61 -6.05 1.33 -9.72
CA MET A 61 -7.06 2.40 -9.69
C MET A 61 -6.59 3.71 -9.01
N LYS A 62 -5.28 3.84 -8.74
CA LYS A 62 -4.66 5.00 -8.05
C LYS A 62 -5.30 5.33 -6.69
N PRO A 63 -5.34 4.37 -5.76
CA PRO A 63 -6.01 4.52 -4.47
C PRO A 63 -5.29 5.53 -3.57
N TYR A 64 -5.98 5.94 -2.50
CA TYR A 64 -5.35 6.78 -1.47
C TYR A 64 -4.23 6.01 -0.78
N LYS A 65 -3.07 6.64 -0.64
CA LYS A 65 -1.87 6.06 -0.01
C LYS A 65 -2.16 5.47 1.39
N ILE A 66 -3.08 6.09 2.13
CA ILE A 66 -3.49 5.66 3.48
C ILE A 66 -4.13 4.26 3.45
N SER A 67 -4.82 3.87 2.37
CA SER A 67 -5.42 2.54 2.28
C SER A 67 -4.40 1.40 2.31
N TYR A 68 -3.14 1.64 1.93
CA TYR A 68 -2.07 0.64 2.00
C TYR A 68 -1.63 0.31 3.43
N ILE A 69 -2.03 1.09 4.44
CA ILE A 69 -1.75 0.79 5.85
C ILE A 69 -2.33 -0.57 6.24
N PHE A 70 -3.53 -0.91 5.74
CA PHE A 70 -4.23 -2.16 6.05
C PHE A 70 -3.49 -3.41 5.57
N PRO A 71 -3.14 -3.56 4.27
CA PRO A 71 -2.37 -4.72 3.83
C PRO A 71 -0.97 -4.75 4.46
N VAL A 72 -0.31 -3.60 4.66
CA VAL A 72 1.01 -3.58 5.34
C VAL A 72 0.91 -4.14 6.75
N TYR A 73 -0.09 -3.75 7.54
CA TYR A 73 -0.33 -4.31 8.86
C TYR A 73 -0.58 -5.81 8.81
N THR A 74 -1.41 -6.25 7.85
CA THR A 74 -1.81 -7.66 7.69
C THR A 74 -0.61 -8.53 7.33
N TYR A 75 0.15 -8.15 6.30
CA TYR A 75 1.33 -8.89 5.88
C TYR A 75 2.47 -8.81 6.90
N ALA A 76 2.64 -7.71 7.63
CA ALA A 76 3.57 -7.65 8.75
C ALA A 76 3.19 -8.65 9.85
N THR A 77 1.89 -8.76 10.16
CA THR A 77 1.39 -9.76 11.11
C THR A 77 1.70 -11.17 10.66
N TYR A 78 1.50 -11.49 9.38
CA TYR A 78 1.86 -12.80 8.81
C TYR A 78 3.36 -13.06 8.84
N LEU A 79 4.18 -12.06 8.52
CA LEU A 79 5.63 -12.18 8.58
C LEU A 79 6.09 -12.55 10.00
N PHE A 80 5.58 -11.87 11.03
CA PHE A 80 5.92 -12.23 12.42
C PHE A 80 5.34 -13.57 12.86
N TRP A 81 4.17 -13.96 12.35
CA TRP A 81 3.61 -15.28 12.61
C TRP A 81 4.49 -16.41 12.02
N VAL A 82 5.11 -16.20 10.85
CA VAL A 82 6.04 -17.17 10.26
C VAL A 82 7.25 -17.41 11.17
N PHE A 83 7.79 -16.36 11.80
CA PHE A 83 8.95 -16.44 12.68
C PHE A 83 8.65 -16.92 14.11
N LYS A 84 7.38 -17.10 14.48
CA LYS A 84 7.02 -17.58 15.82
C LYS A 84 7.05 -19.12 15.88
N GLU A 85 7.70 -19.64 16.92
CA GLU A 85 7.77 -21.08 17.23
C GLU A 85 6.37 -21.63 17.57
N ASP A 86 5.64 -20.95 18.47
CA ASP A 86 4.26 -21.26 18.78
C ASP A 86 3.29 -20.60 17.78
N LYS A 87 2.78 -21.41 16.85
CA LYS A 87 1.82 -20.99 15.82
C LYS A 87 0.42 -20.67 16.34
N THR A 88 0.17 -20.88 17.63
CA THR A 88 -1.15 -20.88 18.26
C THR A 88 -1.54 -19.58 18.95
N ASP A 89 -0.59 -18.68 19.23
CA ASP A 89 -0.88 -17.53 20.07
C ASP A 89 -0.57 -16.19 19.38
N TYR A 90 -1.63 -15.41 19.09
CA TYR A 90 -1.57 -14.08 18.46
C TYR A 90 -1.09 -12.98 19.44
N GLY A 91 -0.04 -13.25 20.20
CA GLY A 91 0.53 -12.37 21.22
C GLY A 91 1.27 -11.15 20.62
N TRP A 92 2.56 -11.00 20.96
CA TRP A 92 3.39 -9.83 20.63
C TRP A 92 3.50 -9.52 19.12
N SER A 93 3.13 -10.46 18.24
CA SER A 93 3.08 -10.28 16.78
C SER A 93 2.23 -9.09 16.35
N LYS A 94 1.11 -8.81 17.06
CA LYS A 94 0.27 -7.63 16.79
C LYS A 94 0.98 -6.32 17.13
N ILE A 95 1.76 -6.30 18.21
CA ILE A 95 2.49 -5.11 18.66
C ILE A 95 3.63 -4.80 17.67
N TYR A 96 4.37 -5.82 17.25
CA TYR A 96 5.41 -5.66 16.23
C TYR A 96 4.82 -5.25 14.87
N ALA A 97 3.65 -5.78 14.50
CA ALA A 97 2.95 -5.35 13.29
C ALA A 97 2.54 -3.88 13.34
N ILE A 98 2.09 -3.36 14.50
CA ILE A 98 1.83 -1.92 14.70
C ILE A 98 3.11 -1.12 14.48
N PHE A 99 4.23 -1.55 15.04
CA PHE A 99 5.51 -0.85 14.89
C PHE A 99 5.98 -0.80 13.43
N ILE A 100 5.92 -1.92 12.70
CA ILE A 100 6.23 -1.94 11.26
C ILE A 100 5.27 -1.03 10.48
N THR A 101 3.99 -1.03 10.84
CA THR A 101 3.00 -0.18 10.17
C THR A 101 3.28 1.30 10.40
N LEU A 102 3.65 1.69 11.63
CA LEU A 102 4.08 3.05 11.95
C LEU A 102 5.35 3.43 11.18
N LEU A 103 6.34 2.53 11.13
CA LEU A 103 7.55 2.73 10.34
C LEU A 103 7.22 2.96 8.86
N PHE A 104 6.28 2.19 8.31
CA PHE A 104 5.80 2.37 6.94
C PHE A 104 5.11 3.73 6.73
N ILE A 105 4.31 4.20 7.68
CA ILE A 105 3.71 5.54 7.62
C ILE A 105 4.79 6.62 7.61
N VAL A 106 5.78 6.52 8.49
CA VAL A 106 6.92 7.45 8.55
C VAL A 106 7.69 7.44 7.22
N PHE A 107 7.95 6.26 6.67
CA PHE A 107 8.59 6.09 5.37
C PHE A 107 7.79 6.73 4.23
N MET A 108 6.46 6.55 4.21
CA MET A 108 5.57 7.16 3.22
C MET A 108 5.54 8.68 3.30
N ILE A 109 5.60 9.24 4.51
CA ILE A 109 5.74 10.69 4.73
C ILE A 109 7.10 11.17 4.21
N GLY A 110 8.18 10.43 4.52
CA GLY A 110 9.54 10.71 4.05
C GLY A 110 9.62 10.78 2.52
N ILE A 111 9.14 9.74 1.82
CA ILE A 111 9.09 9.71 0.34
C ILE A 111 8.27 10.88 -0.20
N SER A 112 7.15 11.21 0.44
CA SER A 112 6.29 12.30 -0.05
C SER A 112 7.00 13.66 0.07
N LYS A 113 7.77 13.89 1.14
CA LYS A 113 8.61 15.09 1.28
C LYS A 113 9.74 15.16 0.26
N ILE A 114 10.39 14.03 -0.04
CA ILE A 114 11.46 13.96 -1.05
C ILE A 114 10.90 14.31 -2.43
N LYS A 115 9.76 13.70 -2.81
CA LYS A 115 9.09 14.00 -4.09
C LYS A 115 8.69 15.46 -4.22
N GLU A 116 8.22 16.08 -3.14
CA GLU A 116 7.87 17.50 -3.15
C GLU A 116 9.10 18.38 -3.33
N LYS A 117 10.21 18.05 -2.65
CA LYS A 117 11.49 18.76 -2.83
C LYS A 117 11.98 18.68 -4.27
N GLU A 118 11.95 17.49 -4.87
CA GLU A 118 12.32 17.29 -6.28
C GLU A 118 11.43 18.10 -7.23
N ARG A 119 10.12 18.17 -6.96
CA ARG A 119 9.18 18.95 -7.76
C ARG A 119 9.52 20.44 -7.72
N VAL A 120 9.74 20.99 -6.52
CA VAL A 120 10.09 22.41 -6.34
C VAL A 120 11.41 22.74 -7.02
N GLU A 121 12.39 21.84 -6.95
CA GLU A 121 13.69 22.01 -7.62
C GLU A 121 13.56 22.03 -9.14
N LYS A 122 12.78 21.09 -9.72
CA LYS A 122 12.47 21.08 -11.16
C LYS A 122 11.74 22.34 -11.61
N GLU A 123 10.81 22.86 -10.82
CA GLU A 123 10.11 24.10 -11.12
C GLU A 123 11.06 25.32 -11.09
N LYS A 124 12.02 25.37 -10.16
CA LYS A 124 13.05 26.42 -10.12
C LYS A 124 13.96 26.37 -11.34
N ILE A 125 14.43 25.19 -11.72
CA ILE A 125 15.27 25.00 -12.91
C ILE A 125 14.52 25.44 -14.17
N LYS A 126 13.25 25.01 -14.32
CA LYS A 126 12.40 25.42 -15.44
C LYS A 126 12.24 26.94 -15.55
N LYS A 127 12.03 27.63 -14.42
CA LYS A 127 11.97 29.10 -14.38
C LYS A 127 13.28 29.76 -14.81
N LYS A 128 14.43 29.22 -14.39
CA LYS A 128 15.75 29.73 -14.81
C LYS A 128 15.98 29.57 -16.31
N ILE A 129 15.63 28.41 -16.89
CA ILE A 129 15.75 28.15 -18.33
C ILE A 129 14.90 29.16 -19.13
N ILE A 130 13.63 29.33 -18.75
CA ILE A 130 12.72 30.30 -19.40
C ILE A 130 13.26 31.73 -19.31
N PHE A 131 13.89 32.09 -18.19
CA PHE A 131 14.51 33.41 -18.02
C PHE A 131 15.71 33.61 -18.95
N LEU A 132 16.58 32.61 -19.07
CA LEU A 132 17.74 32.62 -19.97
C LEU A 132 17.32 32.70 -21.45
N GLU A 133 16.30 31.94 -21.85
CA GLU A 133 15.72 32.02 -23.19
C GLU A 133 15.25 33.44 -23.51
N LYS A 134 14.49 34.08 -22.61
CA LYS A 134 14.03 35.46 -22.79
C LYS A 134 15.18 36.47 -22.88
N MET A 135 16.23 36.30 -22.10
CA MET A 135 17.42 37.17 -22.18
C MET A 135 18.15 37.01 -23.51
N LEU A 136 18.25 35.77 -24.00
CA LEU A 136 18.88 35.47 -25.28
C LEU A 136 18.08 36.09 -26.44
N ASP A 137 16.75 35.92 -26.45
CA ASP A 137 15.87 36.57 -27.44
C ASP A 137 16.05 38.09 -27.42
N LEU A 138 16.11 38.69 -26.23
CA LEU A 138 16.32 40.14 -26.08
C LEU A 138 17.68 40.57 -26.65
N SER A 139 18.75 39.81 -26.38
CA SER A 139 20.08 40.09 -26.91
C SER A 139 20.12 40.01 -28.44
N TYR A 140 19.45 39.02 -29.04
CA TYR A 140 19.34 38.89 -30.49
C TYR A 140 18.62 40.09 -31.11
N ILE A 141 17.50 40.52 -30.52
CA ILE A 141 16.76 41.72 -30.96
C ILE A 141 17.65 42.96 -30.91
N VAL A 142 18.43 43.14 -29.84
CA VAL A 142 19.33 44.30 -29.69
C VAL A 142 20.43 44.27 -30.74
N ILE A 143 21.07 43.12 -30.97
CA ILE A 143 22.13 42.96 -31.96
C ILE A 143 21.61 43.24 -33.38
N ASN A 144 20.41 42.76 -33.73
CA ASN A 144 19.86 42.90 -35.08
C ASN A 144 19.26 44.30 -35.36
N LYS A 145 19.21 45.17 -34.36
CA LYS A 145 18.68 46.55 -34.46
C LYS A 145 19.78 47.60 -34.65
N TYR A 146 21.04 47.20 -34.49
CA TYR A 146 22.25 47.99 -34.78
C TYR A 146 22.94 47.43 -36.02
#